data_AF-A0A0N4YUJ9-F1
#
_entry.id   AF-A0A0N4YUJ9-F1
#
_cell.length_a   1.000
_cell.length_b   1.000
_cell.length_c   1.000
_cell.angle_alpha   90.00
_cell.angle_beta   90.00
_cell.angle_gamma   90.00
#
_symmetry.space_group_name_H-M   'P 1'
#
loop_
_entity.id
_entity.type
_entity.pdbx_description
1 polymer ?
#
loop_
_entity_poly.entity_id
_entity_poly.type
_entity_poly.pdbx_seq_one_letter_code
_entity_poly.pdbx_strand_id
1 'polypeptide(L)'
;MVGGPPPPPRKATTSSVHSPGSFRTSYNKNHEMDFAKIYLAMQKGHRVCKINVLKKWDPAYKMLTLNMETRQLFLTKIEQTAVRSKPTVLDLRHVREVQTLDYKLSAIQIGDKWKRDREIQNFDPLKILVISHGMQFTLKEWTLL
;
A
#
# COMPACT_ATOMS: atom_id res chain seq x y z
N MET A 1 -85.69 19.76 -23.30
CA MET A 1 -85.75 18.34 -23.72
C MET A 1 -84.31 17.88 -23.96
N VAL A 2 -83.79 17.02 -23.08
CA VAL A 2 -83.50 15.59 -23.32
C VAL A 2 -82.21 15.34 -24.12
N GLY A 3 -81.29 14.57 -23.52
CA GLY A 3 -80.45 13.61 -24.24
C GLY A 3 -78.94 13.87 -24.21
N GLY A 4 -78.22 13.30 -23.23
CA GLY A 4 -76.76 13.25 -23.22
C GLY A 4 -76.17 12.05 -24.00
N PRO A 5 -74.84 11.91 -24.06
CA PRO A 5 -74.16 10.65 -24.29
C PRO A 5 -73.56 10.06 -22.98
N PRO A 6 -73.46 8.73 -22.86
CA PRO A 6 -72.89 8.07 -21.68
C PRO A 6 -71.35 8.18 -21.63
N PRO A 7 -70.74 8.26 -20.43
CA PRO A 7 -69.29 8.15 -20.29
C PRO A 7 -68.82 6.68 -20.38
N PRO A 8 -67.62 6.43 -20.94
CA PRO A 8 -67.05 5.08 -21.07
C PRO A 8 -66.56 4.48 -19.74
N PRO A 9 -66.41 3.15 -19.67
CA PRO A 9 -66.26 2.39 -18.43
C PRO A 9 -64.90 2.57 -17.73
N ARG A 10 -64.95 2.65 -16.40
CA ARG A 10 -63.80 2.62 -15.48
C ARG A 10 -63.04 1.29 -15.64
N LYS A 11 -61.78 1.34 -16.08
CA LYS A 11 -60.86 0.20 -15.95
C LYS A 11 -60.15 0.27 -14.60
N ALA A 12 -60.33 -0.79 -13.83
CA ALA A 12 -59.77 -0.98 -12.50
C ALA A 12 -58.23 -1.02 -12.54
N THR A 13 -57.64 -0.32 -11.57
CA THR A 13 -56.23 -0.33 -11.22
C THR A 13 -55.80 -1.74 -10.84
N THR A 14 -55.13 -2.45 -11.75
CA THR A 14 -54.34 -3.64 -11.40
C THR A 14 -52.95 -3.19 -11.00
N SER A 15 -52.72 -3.11 -9.70
CA SER A 15 -51.42 -2.93 -9.07
C SER A 15 -50.50 -4.11 -9.42
N SER A 16 -49.60 -3.92 -10.39
CA SER A 16 -48.46 -4.81 -10.57
C SER A 16 -47.42 -4.48 -9.50
N VAL A 17 -47.51 -5.21 -8.40
CA VAL A 17 -46.53 -5.27 -7.31
C VAL A 17 -45.15 -5.45 -7.93
N HIS A 18 -44.35 -4.38 -7.88
CA HIS A 18 -42.92 -4.45 -8.13
C HIS A 18 -42.33 -5.24 -6.98
N SER A 19 -41.95 -6.49 -7.22
CA SER A 19 -41.01 -7.17 -6.33
C SER A 19 -39.74 -6.31 -6.29
N PRO A 20 -39.26 -5.88 -5.10
CA PRO A 20 -37.93 -5.33 -5.01
C PRO A 20 -37.00 -6.53 -5.19
N GLY A 21 -36.65 -6.79 -6.45
CA GLY A 21 -35.52 -7.62 -6.80
C GLY A 21 -34.34 -7.02 -6.09
N SER A 22 -33.98 -7.66 -4.97
CA SER A 22 -32.82 -7.37 -4.15
C SER A 22 -31.72 -6.88 -5.07
N PHE A 23 -31.38 -5.60 -4.94
CA PHE A 23 -30.09 -5.09 -5.39
C PHE A 23 -29.06 -5.96 -4.67
N ARG A 24 -28.71 -7.10 -5.27
CA ARG A 24 -27.45 -7.75 -5.04
C ARG A 24 -26.46 -6.76 -5.62
N THR A 25 -26.18 -5.73 -4.82
CA THR A 25 -24.94 -5.02 -4.86
C THR A 25 -23.91 -6.13 -4.82
N SER A 26 -23.44 -6.51 -6.01
CA SER A 26 -22.23 -7.28 -6.18
C SER A 26 -21.13 -6.33 -5.70
N TYR A 27 -21.04 -6.20 -4.38
CA TYR A 27 -19.86 -5.72 -3.71
C TYR A 27 -18.81 -6.74 -4.13
N ASN A 28 -18.07 -6.32 -5.15
CA ASN A 28 -16.86 -6.93 -5.67
C ASN A 28 -16.15 -7.62 -4.51
N LYS A 29 -16.28 -8.95 -4.42
CA LYS A 29 -15.59 -9.83 -3.47
C LYS A 29 -14.08 -9.92 -3.74
N ASN A 30 -13.54 -8.93 -4.46
CA ASN A 30 -12.15 -8.81 -4.89
C ASN A 30 -11.32 -7.93 -3.94
N HIS A 31 -11.88 -7.54 -2.79
CA HIS A 31 -11.17 -6.79 -1.74
C HIS A 31 -10.78 -7.64 -0.54
N GLU A 32 -10.86 -8.96 -0.66
CA GLU A 32 -9.96 -9.80 0.11
C GLU A 32 -8.62 -9.66 -0.61
N MET A 33 -7.69 -8.89 -0.03
CA MET A 33 -6.33 -8.83 -0.53
C MET A 33 -5.87 -10.28 -0.76
N ASP A 34 -5.58 -10.63 -2.00
CA ASP A 34 -5.09 -11.97 -2.30
C ASP A 34 -3.67 -12.04 -1.73
N PHE A 35 -3.59 -12.37 -0.45
CA PHE A 35 -2.35 -12.43 0.30
C PHE A 35 -1.39 -13.41 -0.36
N ALA A 36 -1.89 -14.47 -1.00
CA ALA A 36 -1.05 -15.38 -1.77
C ALA A 36 -0.36 -14.66 -2.94
N LYS A 37 -1.09 -13.83 -3.71
CA LYS A 37 -0.47 -13.00 -4.76
C LYS A 37 0.51 -11.96 -4.19
N ILE A 38 0.18 -11.35 -3.05
CA ILE A 38 1.06 -10.36 -2.41
C ILE A 38 2.36 -11.02 -1.94
N TYR A 39 2.27 -12.13 -1.21
CA TYR A 39 3.45 -12.87 -0.75
C TYR A 39 4.28 -13.38 -1.92
N LEU A 40 3.64 -13.91 -2.97
CA LEU A 40 4.34 -14.34 -4.16
C LEU A 40 5.10 -13.18 -4.82
N ALA A 41 4.50 -11.99 -4.90
CA ALA A 41 5.19 -10.80 -5.40
C ALA A 41 6.37 -10.41 -4.50
N MET A 42 6.18 -10.41 -3.17
CA MET A 42 7.25 -10.09 -2.21
C MET A 42 8.42 -11.08 -2.26
N GLN A 43 8.14 -12.37 -2.50
CA GLN A 43 9.16 -13.41 -2.68
C GLN A 43 9.89 -13.27 -4.02
N LYS A 44 9.17 -12.92 -5.10
CA LYS A 44 9.76 -12.67 -6.43
C LYS A 44 10.74 -11.49 -6.40
N GLY A 45 10.43 -10.48 -5.59
CA GLY A 45 11.31 -9.37 -5.28
C GLY A 45 10.93 -8.07 -5.98
N HIS A 46 11.29 -6.98 -5.32
CA HIS A 46 11.01 -5.62 -5.77
C HIS A 46 12.29 -4.79 -5.77
N ARG A 47 12.48 -4.01 -6.83
CA ARG A 47 13.56 -3.02 -6.88
C ARG A 47 13.17 -1.87 -5.98
N VAL A 48 14.00 -1.60 -4.99
CA VAL A 48 13.85 -0.48 -4.06
C VAL A 48 15.11 0.37 -4.05
N CYS A 49 15.00 1.63 -3.71
CA CYS A 49 16.14 2.47 -3.36
C CYS A 49 16.26 2.52 -1.83
N LYS A 50 17.46 2.25 -1.28
CA LYS A 50 17.71 2.46 0.15
C LYS A 50 18.42 3.79 0.36
N ILE A 51 17.83 4.67 1.17
CA ILE A 51 18.45 5.94 1.58
C ILE A 51 19.02 5.78 2.99
N ASN A 52 20.14 6.45 3.24
CA ASN A 52 20.62 6.74 4.59
C ASN A 52 20.44 8.25 4.87
N VAL A 53 19.46 8.62 5.68
CA VAL A 53 19.05 10.02 5.90
C VAL A 53 20.14 10.86 6.59
N LEU A 54 21.07 10.22 7.30
CA LEU A 54 22.16 10.89 8.04
C LEU A 54 23.48 10.98 7.27
N LYS A 55 23.54 10.45 6.03
CA LYS A 55 24.73 10.49 5.19
C LYS A 55 24.43 11.34 3.96
N LYS A 56 25.49 11.80 3.28
CA LYS A 56 25.37 12.37 1.93
C LYS A 56 24.47 11.46 1.09
N TRP A 57 23.52 12.04 0.36
CA TRP A 57 22.60 11.30 -0.49
C TRP A 57 23.35 10.35 -1.43
N ASP A 58 23.20 9.06 -1.13
CA ASP A 58 23.83 7.95 -1.84
C ASP A 58 22.76 6.87 -2.07
N PRO A 59 21.91 7.05 -3.10
CA PRO A 59 20.80 6.15 -3.37
C PRO A 59 21.32 4.79 -3.80
N ALA A 60 21.13 3.78 -2.95
CA ALA A 60 21.55 2.41 -3.23
C ALA A 60 20.37 1.59 -3.72
N TYR A 61 20.29 1.35 -5.04
CA TYR A 61 19.28 0.45 -5.61
C TYR A 61 19.56 -1.01 -5.24
N LYS A 62 18.57 -1.66 -4.64
CA LYS A 62 18.64 -3.03 -4.14
C LYS A 62 17.41 -3.83 -4.53
N MET A 63 17.57 -5.13 -4.64
CA MET A 63 16.47 -6.08 -4.76
C MET A 63 16.02 -6.46 -3.35
N LEU A 64 14.78 -6.11 -3.00
CA LEU A 64 14.12 -6.50 -1.76
C LEU A 64 13.32 -7.78 -1.99
N THR A 65 13.61 -8.83 -1.25
CA THR A 65 12.87 -10.11 -1.31
C THR A 65 12.46 -10.56 0.08
N LEU A 66 11.34 -11.26 0.17
CA LEU A 66 10.87 -11.92 1.38
C LEU A 66 11.17 -13.42 1.31
N ASN A 67 11.73 -13.98 2.38
CA ASN A 67 11.71 -15.41 2.64
C ASN A 67 10.65 -15.71 3.70
N MET A 68 9.61 -16.43 3.30
CA MET A 68 8.48 -16.79 4.17
C MET A 68 8.85 -17.85 5.22
N GLU A 69 9.75 -18.78 4.87
CA GLU A 69 10.17 -19.88 5.76
C GLU A 69 10.98 -19.33 6.94
N THR A 70 11.96 -18.47 6.65
CA THR A 70 12.83 -17.89 7.68
C THR A 70 12.27 -16.59 8.26
N ARG A 71 11.19 -16.04 7.69
CA ARG A 71 10.60 -14.75 8.04
C ARG A 71 11.62 -13.61 7.97
N GLN A 72 12.38 -13.56 6.87
CA GLN A 72 13.45 -12.59 6.68
C GLN A 72 13.26 -11.79 5.39
N LEU A 73 13.59 -10.50 5.46
CA LEU A 73 13.75 -9.63 4.30
C LEU A 73 15.23 -9.59 3.90
N PHE A 74 15.50 -9.68 2.60
CA PHE A 74 16.83 -9.59 2.03
C PHE A 74 16.92 -8.38 1.12
N LEU A 75 17.96 -7.58 1.31
CA LEU A 75 18.36 -6.50 0.44
C LEU A 75 19.67 -6.86 -0.26
N THR A 76 19.57 -7.28 -1.51
CA THR A 76 20.70 -7.66 -2.35
C THR A 76 21.06 -6.50 -3.27
N LYS A 77 22.35 -6.20 -3.43
CA LYS A 77 22.78 -5.17 -4.37
C LYS A 77 22.38 -5.59 -5.78
N ILE A 78 21.78 -4.68 -6.56
CA ILE A 78 21.50 -4.93 -7.97
C ILE A 78 22.80 -4.62 -8.70
N GLU A 79 23.60 -5.63 -9.03
CA GLU A 79 24.88 -5.44 -9.74
C GLU A 79 25.03 -6.34 -10.96
N GLN A 80 25.62 -5.74 -12.01
CA GLN A 80 26.18 -6.36 -13.23
C GLN A 80 27.67 -6.74 -13.06
N THR A 81 28.23 -6.64 -11.84
CA THR A 81 29.65 -6.94 -11.56
C THR A 81 29.79 -8.34 -10.98
N ALA A 82 30.88 -9.04 -11.34
CA ALA A 82 31.08 -10.47 -11.09
C ALA A 82 31.19 -10.86 -9.59
N VAL A 83 31.34 -9.88 -8.69
CA VAL A 83 31.56 -10.14 -7.26
C VAL A 83 30.24 -10.04 -6.51
N ARG A 84 29.66 -11.19 -6.13
CA ARG A 84 28.45 -11.23 -5.30
C ARG A 84 28.74 -10.65 -3.91
N SER A 85 28.20 -9.48 -3.63
CA SER A 85 28.18 -8.91 -2.28
C SER A 85 27.17 -9.65 -1.38
N LYS A 86 27.52 -9.82 -0.10
CA LYS A 86 26.63 -10.45 0.89
C LYS A 86 25.35 -9.61 1.07
N PRO A 87 24.15 -10.21 1.02
CA PRO A 87 22.91 -9.47 1.19
C PRO A 87 22.79 -8.90 2.60
N THR A 88 22.15 -7.74 2.71
CA THR A 88 21.73 -7.21 4.01
C THR A 88 20.44 -7.92 4.41
N VAL A 89 20.39 -8.53 5.60
CA VAL A 89 19.25 -9.34 6.06
C VAL A 89 18.57 -8.66 7.24
N LEU A 90 17.25 -8.67 7.25
CA LEU A 90 16.40 -8.22 8.35
C LEU A 90 15.44 -9.34 8.75
N ASP A 91 15.52 -9.78 10.00
CA ASP A 91 14.55 -10.70 10.57
C ASP A 91 13.28 -9.94 10.95
N LEU A 92 12.12 -10.40 10.46
CA LEU A 92 10.84 -9.75 10.72
C LEU A 92 10.46 -9.75 12.20
N ARG A 93 10.99 -10.68 13.01
CA ARG A 93 10.77 -10.71 14.46
C ARG A 93 11.42 -9.53 15.18
N HIS A 94 12.39 -8.87 14.55
CA HIS A 94 13.04 -7.67 15.09
C HIS A 94 12.40 -6.38 14.59
N VAL A 95 11.41 -6.44 13.70
CA VAL A 95 10.66 -5.25 13.28
C VAL A 95 9.80 -4.78 14.45
N ARG A 96 9.91 -3.49 14.77
CA ARG A 96 9.11 -2.86 15.82
C ARG A 96 7.97 -2.03 15.24
N GLU A 97 8.23 -1.42 14.09
CA GLU A 97 7.32 -0.47 13.49
C GLU A 97 7.61 -0.35 11.99
N VAL A 98 6.54 -0.19 11.22
CA VAL A 98 6.59 0.08 9.78
C VAL A 98 5.64 1.23 9.50
N GLN A 99 6.14 2.31 8.93
CA GLN A 99 5.37 3.53 8.64
C GLN A 99 5.76 4.12 7.29
N THR A 100 4.90 4.94 6.74
CA THR A 100 5.30 5.85 5.67
C THR A 100 6.14 6.98 6.25
N LEU A 101 7.01 7.56 5.43
CA LEU A 101 7.76 8.75 5.83
C LEU A 101 6.82 9.92 6.13
N ASP A 102 5.74 10.07 5.35
CA ASP A 102 4.71 11.08 5.58
C ASP A 102 4.14 11.03 7.01
N TYR A 103 3.83 9.83 7.50
CA TYR A 103 3.35 9.64 8.86
C TYR A 103 4.39 10.10 9.89
N LYS A 104 5.66 9.69 9.74
CA LYS A 104 6.73 10.09 10.67
C LYS A 104 6.96 11.59 10.70
N LEU A 105 6.98 12.23 9.52
CA LEU A 105 7.17 13.68 9.41
C LEU A 105 6.01 14.45 10.05
N SER A 106 4.78 13.97 9.88
CA SER A 106 3.58 14.56 10.47
C SER A 106 3.57 14.40 11.99
N ALA A 107 3.92 13.20 12.50
CA ALA A 107 3.95 12.92 13.93
C ALA A 107 4.98 13.77 14.69
N ILE A 108 6.15 14.02 14.08
CA ILE A 108 7.23 14.81 14.68
C ILE A 108 7.08 16.31 14.37
N GLN A 109 6.13 16.69 13.51
CA GLN A 109 5.86 18.06 13.07
C GLN A 109 7.06 18.76 12.41
N ILE A 110 7.82 18.03 11.58
CA ILE A 110 9.01 18.55 10.87
C ILE A 110 8.88 18.56 9.35
N GLY A 111 7.65 18.49 8.84
CA GLY A 111 7.39 18.49 7.39
C GLY A 111 7.92 19.72 6.67
N ASP A 112 8.01 20.87 7.34
CA ASP A 112 8.54 22.13 6.80
C ASP A 112 10.08 22.10 6.58
N LYS A 113 10.80 21.40 7.46
CA LYS A 113 12.25 21.17 7.32
C LYS A 113 12.51 20.19 6.18
N TRP A 114 11.68 19.14 6.11
CA TRP A 114 11.78 18.13 5.06
C TRP A 114 11.56 18.68 3.66
N LYS A 115 10.58 19.58 3.48
CA LYS A 115 10.29 20.23 2.19
C LYS A 115 11.43 21.10 1.66
N ARG A 116 12.41 21.47 2.50
CA ARG A 116 13.58 22.26 2.09
C ARG A 116 14.74 21.41 1.59
N ASP A 117 14.71 20.09 1.80
CA ASP A 117 15.73 19.18 1.33
C ASP A 117 15.54 18.86 -0.17
N ARG A 118 16.41 19.42 -1.01
CA ARG A 118 16.32 19.32 -2.48
C ARG A 118 16.52 17.90 -3.01
N GLU A 119 17.19 17.03 -2.25
CA GLU A 119 17.50 15.67 -2.69
C GLU A 119 16.27 14.77 -2.50
N ILE A 120 15.57 14.92 -1.38
CA ILE A 120 14.45 14.03 -1.01
C ILE A 120 13.08 14.61 -1.37
N GLN A 121 12.96 15.91 -1.60
CA GLN A 121 11.72 16.57 -2.04
C GLN A 121 11.16 16.01 -3.36
N ASN A 122 12.00 15.40 -4.20
CA ASN A 122 11.59 14.79 -5.47
C ASN A 122 10.78 13.49 -5.29
N PHE A 123 10.71 12.95 -4.07
CA PHE A 123 10.03 11.70 -3.80
C PHE A 123 8.74 11.92 -3.01
N ASP A 124 7.71 11.19 -3.39
CA ASP A 124 6.42 11.19 -2.71
C ASP A 124 6.57 10.52 -1.33
N PRO A 125 6.41 11.24 -0.21
CA PRO A 125 6.63 10.70 1.14
C PRO A 125 5.65 9.58 1.51
N LEU A 126 4.52 9.45 0.81
CA LEU A 126 3.58 8.34 0.98
C LEU A 126 4.09 7.03 0.39
N LYS A 127 5.05 7.09 -0.56
CA LYS A 127 5.67 5.92 -1.18
C LYS A 127 6.95 5.48 -0.48
N ILE A 128 7.44 6.27 0.47
CA ILE A 128 8.66 5.96 1.21
C ILE A 128 8.29 5.19 2.47
N LEU A 129 8.81 3.98 2.59
CA LEU A 129 8.61 3.10 3.73
C LEU A 129 9.78 3.23 4.71
N VAL A 130 9.49 3.46 5.98
CA VAL A 130 10.45 3.47 7.08
C VAL A 130 10.18 2.25 7.98
N ILE A 131 11.16 1.37 8.07
CA ILE A 131 11.12 0.16 8.91
C ILE A 131 12.06 0.37 10.10
N SER A 132 11.50 0.57 11.28
CA SER A 132 12.23 0.63 12.54
C SER A 132 12.43 -0.80 13.09
N HIS A 133 13.68 -1.21 13.32
CA HIS A 133 14.00 -2.57 13.75
C HIS A 133 15.10 -2.62 14.82
N GLY A 134 15.03 -3.61 15.70
CA GLY A 134 16.05 -3.85 16.71
C GLY A 134 15.49 -4.46 18.00
N MET A 135 16.41 -4.92 18.83
CA MET A 135 16.12 -5.45 20.17
C MET A 135 16.46 -4.45 21.28
N GLN A 136 17.13 -3.35 20.95
CA GLN A 136 17.59 -2.32 21.88
C GLN A 136 16.62 -1.14 21.90
N PHE A 137 16.80 -0.23 22.86
CA PHE A 137 16.07 1.03 22.93
C PHE A 137 16.30 1.89 21.67
N THR A 138 17.56 2.03 21.26
CA THR A 138 17.91 2.71 20.01
C THR A 138 17.68 1.76 18.84
N LEU A 139 16.63 2.03 18.06
CA LEU A 139 16.31 1.24 16.87
C LEU A 139 17.16 1.69 15.67
N LYS A 140 17.39 0.74 14.76
CA LYS A 140 17.96 1.00 13.44
C LYS A 140 16.83 1.15 12.44
N GLU A 141 17.08 1.87 11.35
CA GLU A 141 16.04 2.15 10.35
C GLU A 141 16.47 1.71 8.94
N TRP A 142 15.53 1.12 8.20
CA TRP A 142 15.60 1.05 6.75
C TRP A 142 14.62 2.06 6.16
N THR A 143 15.13 3.01 5.38
CA THR A 143 14.31 3.94 4.58
C THR A 143 14.35 3.48 3.13
N LEU A 144 13.20 3.05 2.60
CA LEU A 144 13.05 2.39 1.31
C LEU A 144 12.07 3.15 0.42
N LEU A 145 12.41 3.30 -0.86
CA LEU A 145 11.60 3.95 -1.91
C LEU A 145 11.34 2.98 -3.04
#